data_AF-A0A1B6CT94-F1
#
_entry.id   AF-A0A1B6CT94-F1
#
_cell.length_a   1.000
_cell.length_b   1.000
_cell.length_c   1.000
_cell.angle_alpha   90.00
_cell.angle_beta   90.00
_cell.angle_gamma   90.00
#
_symmetry.space_group_name_H-M   'P 1'
#
loop_
_entity.id
_entity.type
_entity.pdbx_description
1 polymer ?
#
loop_
_entity_poly.entity_id
_entity_poly.type
_entity_poly.pdbx_seq_one_letter_code
_entity_poly.pdbx_strand_id
1 'polypeptide(L)'
;MHCLALYVGDNDDYGRMLRRTLMRYLNLSLILVLRSISSAVKRRFPTMDHIVEAGFMTPLELQMFQAVPNVEFNTYWIPCTWFICLLKEAKKENKNLCDPQGLKIIVEEFNEFRSKCGLLWSYDWISIPLVYTQVVTLATYSFFLAALVG
;
A
#
# COMPACT_ATOMS: atom_id res chain seq x y z
N MET A 1 -2.79 12.05 6.73
CA MET A 1 -1.77 11.73 7.77
C MET A 1 -1.11 12.98 8.40
N HIS A 2 -1.83 14.09 8.56
CA HIS A 2 -1.38 15.18 9.45
C HIS A 2 -1.42 14.75 10.93
N CYS A 3 -2.25 13.76 11.25
CA CYS A 3 -2.36 13.14 12.58
C CYS A 3 -1.02 12.63 13.14
N LEU A 4 -0.13 12.06 12.32
CA LEU A 4 1.18 11.62 12.81
C LEU A 4 2.07 12.79 13.23
N ALA A 5 1.99 13.93 12.54
CA ALA A 5 2.76 15.11 12.93
C ALA A 5 2.22 15.77 14.20
N LEU A 6 0.90 15.64 14.44
CA LEU A 6 0.22 16.26 15.58
C LEU A 6 0.31 15.41 16.86
N TYR A 7 0.20 14.08 16.74
CA TYR A 7 0.03 13.19 17.90
C TYR A 7 1.26 12.33 18.23
N VAL A 8 2.24 12.22 17.32
CA VAL A 8 3.54 11.57 17.63
C VAL A 8 4.50 12.66 18.08
N GLY A 9 4.71 12.74 19.39
CA GLY A 9 5.29 13.91 20.06
C GLY A 9 6.78 14.20 19.80
N ASP A 10 7.15 15.38 20.32
CA ASP A 10 8.42 16.10 20.43
C ASP A 10 9.42 16.17 19.26
N ASN A 11 10.22 17.24 19.32
CA ASN A 11 11.30 17.59 18.40
C ASN A 11 12.60 16.81 18.66
N ASP A 12 12.53 15.73 19.44
CA ASP A 12 13.65 14.83 19.65
C ASP A 12 13.96 14.03 18.37
N ASP A 13 15.22 13.57 18.27
CA ASP A 13 15.65 12.77 17.12
C ASP A 13 14.85 11.46 17.01
N TYR A 14 14.42 10.91 18.15
CA TYR A 14 13.60 9.71 18.23
C TYR A 14 12.18 9.94 17.64
N GLY A 15 11.45 10.96 18.08
CA GLY A 15 10.14 11.31 17.54
C GLY A 15 10.21 11.64 16.05
N ARG A 16 11.26 12.35 15.61
CA ARG A 16 11.52 12.58 14.18
C ARG A 16 11.69 11.26 13.41
N MET A 17 12.49 10.33 13.92
CA MET A 17 12.71 9.03 13.28
C MET A 17 11.45 8.17 13.26
N LEU A 18 10.67 8.18 14.34
CA LEU A 18 9.40 7.47 14.46
C LEU A 18 8.38 7.96 13.41
N ARG A 19 8.18 9.28 13.30
CA ARG A 19 7.29 9.88 12.28
C ARG A 19 7.73 9.50 10.85
N ARG A 20 9.03 9.59 10.56
CA ARG A 20 9.59 9.22 9.24
C ARG A 20 9.36 7.74 8.92
N THR A 21 9.57 6.86 9.90
CA THR A 21 9.43 5.41 9.72
C THR A 21 7.96 5.02 9.52
N LEU A 22 7.04 5.58 10.32
CA LEU A 22 5.60 5.36 10.17
C LEU A 22 5.09 5.82 8.79
N MET A 23 5.47 7.02 8.34
CA MET A 23 5.15 7.49 6.99
C MET A 23 5.74 6.58 5.90
N ARG A 24 7.00 6.15 6.08
CA ARG A 24 7.69 5.30 5.11
C ARG A 24 7.03 3.93 4.98
N TYR A 25 6.53 3.33 6.06
CA TYR A 25 5.77 2.08 5.99
C TYR A 25 4.46 2.22 5.20
N LEU A 26 3.76 3.34 5.28
CA LEU A 26 2.58 3.54 4.44
C LEU A 26 2.97 3.72 2.97
N ASN A 27 3.99 4.52 2.69
CA ASN A 27 4.50 4.68 1.32
C ASN A 27 4.99 3.35 0.73
N LEU A 28 5.61 2.51 1.56
CA LEU A 28 6.07 1.19 1.17
C LEU A 28 4.89 0.24 0.88
N SER A 29 3.84 0.24 1.71
CA SER A 29 2.62 -0.51 1.40
C SER A 29 2.00 -0.07 0.07
N LEU A 30 1.93 1.25 -0.17
CA LEU A 30 1.37 1.78 -1.40
C LEU A 30 2.20 1.37 -2.63
N ILE A 31 3.52 1.51 -2.58
CA ILE A 31 4.37 1.18 -3.72
C ILE A 31 4.32 -0.32 -4.04
N LEU A 32 4.19 -1.20 -3.03
CA LEU A 32 4.05 -2.63 -3.23
C LEU A 32 2.71 -3.00 -3.93
N VAL A 33 1.59 -2.39 -3.53
CA VAL A 33 0.31 -2.55 -4.24
C VAL A 33 0.44 -2.04 -5.67
N LEU A 34 0.89 -0.79 -5.84
CA LEU A 34 0.97 -0.16 -7.16
C LEU A 34 1.89 -0.92 -8.12
N ARG A 35 3.01 -1.43 -7.64
CA ARG A 35 3.91 -2.29 -8.41
C ARG A 35 3.24 -3.58 -8.91
N SER A 36 2.28 -4.10 -8.16
CA SER A 36 1.58 -5.34 -8.49
C SER A 36 0.51 -5.12 -9.57
N ILE A 37 -0.17 -3.98 -9.53
CA ILE A 37 -1.33 -3.69 -10.41
C ILE A 37 -1.00 -2.74 -11.58
N SER A 38 0.10 -1.99 -11.51
CA SER A 38 0.48 -1.00 -12.52
C SER A 38 1.76 -1.39 -13.26
N SER A 39 1.67 -1.59 -14.57
CA SER A 39 2.81 -1.88 -15.44
C SER A 39 3.84 -0.74 -15.47
N ALA A 40 3.41 0.52 -15.34
CA ALA A 40 4.31 1.66 -15.26
C ALA A 40 5.16 1.63 -13.98
N VAL A 41 4.54 1.33 -12.83
CA VAL A 41 5.25 1.22 -11.54
C VAL A 41 6.13 -0.03 -11.51
N LYS A 42 5.66 -1.16 -12.05
CA LYS A 42 6.46 -2.38 -12.19
C LYS A 42 7.73 -2.18 -13.03
N ARG A 43 7.64 -1.41 -14.11
CA ARG A 43 8.82 -1.04 -14.93
C ARG A 43 9.79 -0.12 -14.19
N ARG A 44 9.29 0.77 -13.34
CA ARG A 44 10.14 1.66 -12.51
C ARG A 44 10.81 0.93 -11.36
N PHE A 45 10.14 -0.07 -10.79
CA PHE A 45 10.67 -0.87 -9.68
C PHE A 45 10.61 -2.38 -10.01
N PRO A 46 11.47 -2.92 -10.90
CA PRO A 46 11.38 -4.31 -11.37
C PRO A 46 11.82 -5.37 -10.36
N THR A 47 12.58 -5.01 -9.34
CA THR A 47 12.97 -5.91 -8.24
C THR A 47 12.73 -5.24 -6.89
N MET A 48 12.84 -6.01 -5.80
CA MET A 48 12.79 -5.44 -4.44
C MET A 48 14.02 -4.56 -4.16
N ASP A 49 15.17 -4.83 -4.79
CA ASP A 49 16.37 -4.01 -4.62
C ASP A 49 16.14 -2.57 -5.11
N HIS A 50 15.40 -2.39 -6.22
CA HIS A 50 15.01 -1.05 -6.68
C HIS A 50 14.16 -0.29 -5.66
N ILE A 51 13.38 -0.98 -4.83
CA ILE A 51 12.59 -0.38 -3.76
C ILE A 51 13.50 0.05 -2.60
N VAL A 52 14.53 -0.75 -2.30
CA VAL A 52 15.54 -0.44 -1.29
C VAL A 52 16.40 0.75 -1.74
N GLU A 53 16.92 0.74 -2.97
CA GLU A 53 17.72 1.83 -3.55
C GLU A 53 16.94 3.15 -3.59
N ALA A 54 15.63 3.09 -3.86
CA ALA A 54 14.76 4.26 -3.84
C ALA A 54 14.43 4.77 -2.42
N GLY A 55 14.88 4.08 -1.37
CA GLY A 55 14.73 4.49 0.03
C GLY A 55 13.37 4.21 0.65
N PHE A 56 12.51 3.40 0.01
CA PHE A 56 11.23 3.00 0.59
C PHE A 56 11.39 1.88 1.64
N MET A 57 12.40 1.04 1.49
CA MET A 57 12.69 -0.09 2.36
C MET A 57 14.18 -0.09 2.73
N THR A 58 14.53 -0.45 3.96
CA THR A 58 15.94 -0.62 4.36
C THR A 58 16.43 -2.03 4.00
N PRO A 59 17.76 -2.27 3.90
CA PRO A 59 18.27 -3.62 3.65
C PRO A 59 17.85 -4.64 4.72
N LEU A 60 17.76 -4.21 5.98
CA LEU A 60 17.30 -5.07 7.08
C LEU A 60 15.81 -5.43 6.92
N GLU A 61 14.98 -4.45 6.55
CA GLU A 61 13.57 -4.71 6.29
C GLU A 61 13.36 -5.60 5.08
N LEU A 62 14.23 -5.54 4.07
CA LEU A 62 14.18 -6.48 2.95
C LEU A 62 14.41 -7.91 3.41
N GLN A 63 15.38 -8.14 4.29
CA GLN A 63 15.62 -9.46 4.87
C GLN A 63 14.38 -9.95 5.66
N MET A 64 13.80 -9.08 6.50
CA MET A 64 12.57 -9.40 7.23
C MET A 64 11.39 -9.66 6.30
N PHE A 65 11.28 -8.92 5.20
CA PHE A 65 10.23 -9.07 4.19
C PHE A 65 10.35 -10.40 3.46
N GLN A 66 11.57 -10.79 3.07
CA GLN A 66 11.85 -12.06 2.38
C GLN A 66 11.70 -13.28 3.30
N ALA A 67 11.86 -13.10 4.62
CA ALA A 67 11.65 -14.16 5.60
C ALA A 67 10.17 -14.55 5.75
N VAL A 68 9.23 -13.69 5.31
CA VAL A 68 7.80 -14.00 5.35
C VAL A 68 7.45 -14.92 4.17
N PRO A 69 6.87 -16.11 4.41
CA PRO A 69 6.45 -17.00 3.33
C PRO A 69 5.46 -16.31 2.39
N ASN A 70 5.78 -16.28 1.09
CA ASN A 70 5.09 -15.46 0.09
C ASN A 70 4.56 -16.29 -1.10
N VAL A 71 4.19 -17.55 -0.85
CA VAL A 71 3.91 -18.54 -1.90
C VAL A 71 2.60 -18.25 -2.66
N GLU A 72 1.59 -17.68 -2.00
CA GLU A 72 0.23 -17.61 -2.57
C GLU A 72 -0.42 -16.21 -2.56
N PHE A 73 0.20 -15.21 -1.92
CA PHE A 73 -0.47 -13.93 -1.68
C PHE A 73 0.45 -12.73 -1.90
N ASN A 74 -0.16 -11.64 -2.37
CA ASN A 74 0.51 -10.35 -2.40
C ASN A 74 0.89 -9.90 -0.99
N THR A 75 2.13 -9.46 -0.81
CA THR A 75 2.73 -9.12 0.48
C THR A 75 2.69 -7.62 0.83
N TYR A 76 1.88 -6.82 0.11
CA TYR A 76 1.74 -5.39 0.39
C TYR A 76 1.26 -5.06 1.82
N TRP A 77 0.63 -6.01 2.51
CA TRP A 77 0.13 -5.85 3.88
C TRP A 77 1.25 -5.92 4.93
N ILE A 78 2.44 -6.41 4.60
CA ILE A 78 3.53 -6.57 5.58
C ILE A 78 3.94 -5.23 6.22
N PRO A 79 4.18 -4.14 5.47
CA PRO A 79 4.45 -2.83 6.07
C PRO A 79 3.29 -2.26 6.89
N CYS A 80 2.03 -2.60 6.56
CA CYS A 80 0.88 -2.25 7.39
C CYS A 80 0.98 -2.90 8.78
N THR A 81 1.41 -4.16 8.86
CA THR A 81 1.65 -4.85 10.13
C THR A 81 2.79 -4.18 10.90
N TRP A 82 3.89 -3.86 10.23
CA TRP A 82 5.03 -3.17 10.85
C TRP A 82 4.64 -1.79 11.41
N PHE A 83 3.79 -1.04 10.70
CA PHE A 83 3.24 0.23 11.17
C PHE A 83 2.50 0.07 12.50
N ILE A 84 1.60 -0.91 12.60
CA ILE A 84 0.84 -1.15 13.84
C ILE A 84 1.74 -1.65 14.97
N CYS A 85 2.70 -2.53 14.68
CA CYS A 85 3.68 -3.00 15.66
C CYS A 85 4.51 -1.84 16.23
N LEU A 86 5.06 -0.99 15.36
CA LEU A 86 5.84 0.18 15.74
C LEU A 86 5.00 1.18 16.56
N LEU A 87 3.74 1.39 16.18
CA LEU A 87 2.83 2.25 16.92
C LEU A 87 2.51 1.70 18.32
N LYS A 88 2.34 0.38 18.46
CA LYS A 88 2.14 -0.30 19.75
C LYS A 88 3.38 -0.22 20.64
N GLU A 89 4.57 -0.39 20.08
CA GLU A 89 5.84 -0.28 20.79
C GLU A 89 6.07 1.14 21.29
N ALA A 90 5.88 2.13 20.43
CA ALA A 90 5.98 3.54 20.81
C ALA A 90 4.99 3.92 21.93
N LYS A 91 3.79 3.32 21.95
CA LYS A 91 2.84 3.47 23.06
C LYS A 91 3.37 2.84 24.36
N LYS A 92 3.90 1.62 24.29
CA LYS A 92 4.38 0.87 25.47
C LYS A 92 5.54 1.59 26.16
N GLU A 93 6.43 2.20 25.39
CA GLU A 93 7.57 2.91 25.95
C GLU A 93 7.20 4.23 26.65
N ASN A 94 5.92 4.67 26.64
CA ASN A 94 5.45 5.96 27.15
C ASN A 94 6.22 7.18 26.61
N LYS A 95 7.00 7.01 25.53
CA LYS A 95 7.81 8.05 24.91
C LYS A 95 7.05 8.73 23.78
N ASN A 96 6.19 9.69 24.11
CA ASN A 96 5.65 10.68 23.15
C ASN A 96 4.30 10.33 22.48
N LEU A 97 3.58 9.29 22.93
CA LEU A 97 2.19 8.97 22.52
C LEU A 97 1.27 9.03 23.75
N CYS A 98 1.07 10.23 24.30
CA CYS A 98 0.43 10.39 25.60
C CYS A 98 -1.11 10.48 25.52
N ASP A 99 -1.67 10.82 24.35
CA ASP A 99 -3.12 10.99 24.17
C ASP A 99 -3.78 9.73 23.57
N PRO A 100 -4.64 9.01 24.32
CA PRO A 100 -5.41 7.88 23.80
C PRO A 100 -6.30 8.25 22.60
N GLN A 101 -6.77 9.49 22.53
CA GLN A 101 -7.61 9.97 21.43
C GLN A 101 -6.79 10.16 20.16
N GLY A 102 -5.60 10.75 20.25
CA GLY A 102 -4.67 10.85 19.12
C GLY A 102 -4.29 9.50 18.52
N LEU A 103 -4.03 8.49 19.36
CA LEU A 103 -3.76 7.13 18.89
C LEU A 103 -4.94 6.54 18.12
N LYS A 104 -6.17 6.73 18.63
CA LYS A 104 -7.39 6.28 17.95
C LYS A 104 -7.50 6.89 16.55
N ILE A 105 -7.30 8.20 16.43
CA ILE A 105 -7.36 8.92 15.14
C ILE A 105 -6.29 8.39 14.18
N ILE A 106 -5.05 8.17 14.64
CA ILE A 106 -3.99 7.59 13.79
C ILE A 106 -4.41 6.22 13.25
N VAL A 107 -4.98 5.36 14.09
CA VAL A 107 -5.42 4.02 13.68
C VAL A 107 -6.62 4.07 12.72
N GLU A 108 -7.56 4.99 12.92
CA GLU A 108 -8.69 5.21 12.01
C GLU A 108 -8.20 5.64 10.61
N GLU A 109 -7.34 6.64 10.54
CA GLU A 109 -6.72 7.12 9.29
C GLU A 109 -5.91 6.02 8.60
N PHE A 110 -5.17 5.23 9.38
CA PHE A 110 -4.42 4.07 8.88
C PHE A 110 -5.34 3.01 8.28
N ASN A 111 -6.46 2.70 8.93
CA ASN A 111 -7.42 1.71 8.44
C ASN A 111 -8.08 2.19 7.15
N GLU A 112 -8.40 3.49 7.03
CA GLU A 112 -8.90 4.07 5.78
C GLU A 112 -7.86 3.94 4.65
N PHE A 113 -6.60 4.26 4.93
CA PHE A 113 -5.49 4.07 3.99
C PHE A 113 -5.36 2.60 3.55
N ARG A 114 -5.38 1.67 4.50
CA ARG A 114 -5.30 0.22 4.22
C ARG A 114 -6.51 -0.24 3.39
N SER A 115 -7.70 0.27 3.67
CA SER A 115 -8.93 -0.02 2.92
C SER A 115 -8.80 0.43 1.46
N LYS A 116 -8.28 1.63 1.21
CA LYS A 116 -7.99 2.14 -0.14
C LYS A 116 -6.97 1.27 -0.89
N CYS A 117 -5.92 0.81 -0.21
CA CYS A 117 -4.96 -0.14 -0.78
C CYS A 117 -5.62 -1.49 -1.13
N GLY A 118 -6.50 -1.99 -0.26
CA GLY A 118 -7.29 -3.19 -0.51
C GLY A 118 -8.26 -3.03 -1.69
N LEU A 119 -8.88 -1.86 -1.83
CA LEU A 119 -9.78 -1.56 -2.96
C LEU A 119 -9.02 -1.58 -4.30
N LEU A 120 -7.82 -0.98 -4.35
CA LEU A 120 -6.96 -1.05 -5.53
C LEU A 120 -6.63 -2.49 -5.93
N TRP A 121 -6.30 -3.33 -4.94
CA TRP A 121 -6.05 -4.75 -5.16
C TRP A 121 -7.32 -5.48 -5.65
N SER A 122 -8.49 -5.19 -5.06
CA SER A 122 -9.76 -5.79 -5.47
C SER A 122 -10.14 -5.47 -6.92
N TYR A 123 -9.88 -4.24 -7.39
CA TYR A 123 -10.14 -3.87 -8.79
C TYR A 123 -9.22 -4.57 -9.79
N ASP A 124 -7.98 -4.86 -9.39
CA ASP A 124 -7.05 -5.63 -10.22
C ASP A 124 -7.43 -7.11 -10.24
N TRP A 125 -7.78 -7.66 -9.08
CA TRP A 125 -8.18 -9.06 -8.93
C TRP A 125 -9.52 -9.38 -9.61
N ILE A 126 -10.51 -8.50 -9.45
CA ILE A 126 -11.87 -8.69 -9.97
C ILE A 126 -12.08 -7.74 -11.14
N SER A 127 -11.70 -8.21 -12.33
CA SER A 127 -12.01 -7.52 -13.59
C SER A 127 -13.50 -7.64 -13.95
N ILE A 128 -13.97 -6.75 -14.82
CA ILE A 128 -15.32 -6.84 -15.42
C ILE A 128 -15.49 -8.24 -16.03
N PRO A 129 -16.64 -8.93 -15.82
CA PRO A 129 -16.86 -10.24 -16.41
C PRO A 129 -16.57 -10.24 -17.90
N LEU A 130 -15.70 -11.17 -18.33
CA LEU A 130 -15.20 -11.21 -19.72
C LEU A 130 -16.34 -11.24 -20.73
N VAL A 131 -17.42 -11.95 -20.43
CA VAL A 131 -18.62 -12.03 -21.27
C VAL A 131 -19.22 -10.66 -21.59
N TYR A 132 -19.21 -9.70 -20.67
CA TYR A 132 -19.73 -8.36 -20.95
C TYR A 132 -18.89 -7.63 -21.99
N THR A 133 -17.56 -7.71 -21.87
CA THR A 133 -16.65 -7.10 -22.86
C THR A 133 -16.79 -7.75 -24.24
N GLN A 134 -17.01 -9.08 -24.28
CA GLN A 134 -17.20 -9.84 -25.52
C GLN A 134 -18.51 -9.48 -26.22
N VAL A 135 -19.63 -9.43 -25.48
CA VAL A 135 -20.95 -9.10 -26.04
C VAL A 135 -20.96 -7.71 -26.66
N VAL A 136 -20.39 -6.71 -25.98
CA VAL A 136 -20.32 -5.33 -26.51
C VAL A 136 -19.46 -5.26 -27.76
N THR A 137 -18.33 -5.97 -27.79
CA THR A 137 -17.45 -6.03 -28.97
C THR A 137 -18.15 -6.68 -30.17
N LEU A 138 -18.78 -7.83 -29.96
CA LEU A 138 -19.51 -8.55 -31.00
C LEU A 138 -20.67 -7.73 -31.58
N ALA A 139 -21.45 -7.09 -30.72
CA ALA A 139 -22.56 -6.23 -31.16
C ALA A 139 -22.06 -5.07 -32.03
N THR A 140 -21.00 -4.39 -31.58
CA THR A 140 -20.40 -3.25 -32.30
C THR A 140 -19.82 -3.69 -33.64
N TYR A 141 -19.05 -4.77 -33.67
CA TYR A 141 -18.40 -5.24 -34.91
C TYR A 141 -19.41 -5.81 -35.91
N SER A 142 -20.44 -6.53 -35.45
CA SER A 142 -21.48 -7.06 -36.33
C SER A 142 -22.29 -5.94 -37.00
N PHE A 143 -22.57 -4.86 -36.27
CA PHE A 143 -23.22 -3.67 -36.83
C PHE A 143 -22.38 -3.05 -37.95
N PHE A 144 -21.10 -2.79 -37.70
CA PHE A 144 -20.22 -2.22 -38.73
C PHE A 144 -19.95 -3.17 -39.90
N LEU A 145 -19.93 -4.48 -39.67
CA LEU A 145 -19.82 -5.48 -40.73
C LEU A 145 -21.02 -5.42 -41.68
N ALA A 146 -22.24 -5.36 -41.13
CA ALA A 146 -23.46 -5.23 -41.92
C ALA A 146 -23.47 -3.90 -42.70
N ALA A 147 -23.07 -2.79 -42.07
CA ALA A 147 -22.98 -1.48 -42.71
C ALA A 147 -21.88 -1.34 -43.77
N LEU A 148 -20.90 -2.25 -43.80
CA LEU A 148 -19.84 -2.26 -44.82
C LEU A 148 -20.30 -2.94 -46.12
N VAL A 149 -21.20 -3.92 -46.01
CA VAL A 149 -21.67 -4.74 -47.15
C VAL A 149 -23.02 -4.27 -47.70
N GLY A 150 -23.87 -3.69 -46.85
CA GLY A 150 -25.15 -3.09 -47.22
C GLY A 150 -25.02 -1.64 -47.64
#